data_AF-A0A7V9PNS9-F1
#
_entry.id   AF-A0A7V9PNS9-F1
#
_cell.length_a   1.000
_cell.length_b   1.000
_cell.length_c   1.000
_cell.angle_alpha   90.00
_cell.angle_beta   90.00
_cell.angle_gamma   90.00
#
_symmetry.space_group_name_H-M   'P 1'
#
loop_
_entity.id
_entity.type
_entity.pdbx_description
1 polymer ?
#
loop_
_entity_poly.entity_id
_entity_poly.type
_entity_poly.pdbx_seq_one_letter_code
_entity_poly.pdbx_strand_id
1 'polypeptide(L)'
;MRPWTVGDNVNLAVGQGDLQASPLQMAVAYAAVANGGRVPRPHIGLEVEDGRGRLLQRIERDPARRIDLPAGHRGAILAGLRLAAGAPGGTSYDVFKDWPRDLPIYGKTGTAERSSRPDDQSWYVAYVPAGRGKAPIVVAATVEDGGFGAEAAAPVVRLILSEHFGVEKKVIKGESRTN
;
A
#
# COMPACT_ATOMS: atom_id res chain seq x y z
N MET A 1 -19.67 27.23 3.11
CA MET A 1 -19.19 25.93 3.62
C MET A 1 -20.38 25.21 4.22
N ARG A 2 -20.59 23.93 3.90
CA ARG A 2 -21.64 23.12 4.54
C ARG A 2 -21.20 22.75 5.97
N PRO A 3 -22.09 22.69 6.95
CA PRO A 3 -21.75 22.23 8.30
C PRO A 3 -21.37 20.75 8.29
N TRP A 4 -20.39 20.37 9.13
CA TRP A 4 -19.94 18.98 9.27
C TRP A 4 -21.02 18.13 9.94
N THR A 5 -21.25 16.93 9.40
CA THR A 5 -22.34 16.04 9.84
C THR A 5 -21.81 14.68 10.31
N VAL A 6 -22.69 13.89 10.94
CA VAL A 6 -22.39 12.50 11.30
C VAL A 6 -22.10 11.66 10.05
N GLY A 7 -22.77 11.94 8.92
CA GLY A 7 -22.50 11.26 7.65
C GLY A 7 -21.07 11.48 7.14
N ASP A 8 -20.52 12.66 7.38
CA ASP A 8 -19.13 12.98 7.00
C ASP A 8 -18.11 12.16 7.79
N ASN A 9 -18.38 11.90 9.07
CA ASN A 9 -17.55 11.00 9.88
C ASN A 9 -17.54 9.58 9.32
N VAL A 10 -18.71 9.07 8.90
CA VAL A 10 -18.84 7.72 8.37
C VAL A 10 -18.10 7.58 7.04
N ASN A 11 -18.27 8.55 6.13
CA ASN A 11 -17.54 8.59 4.87
C ASN A 11 -16.03 8.65 5.10
N LEU A 12 -15.58 9.54 5.97
CA LEU A 12 -14.16 9.70 6.30
C LEU A 12 -13.56 8.40 6.87
N ALA A 13 -14.29 7.67 7.70
CA ALA A 13 -13.82 6.43 8.32
C ALA A 13 -13.53 5.30 7.31
N VAL A 14 -14.21 5.30 6.16
CA VAL A 14 -13.98 4.35 5.07
C VAL A 14 -13.11 4.93 3.95
N GLY A 15 -12.66 6.17 4.10
CA GLY A 15 -11.80 6.86 3.14
C GLY A 15 -12.52 7.51 1.96
N GLN A 16 -13.83 7.79 2.11
CA GLN A 16 -14.67 8.47 1.13
C GLN A 16 -15.01 9.91 1.57
N GLY A 17 -15.69 10.65 0.70
CA GLY A 17 -16.11 12.03 0.97
C GLY A 17 -14.96 13.01 0.76
N ASP A 18 -14.73 13.89 1.74
CA ASP A 18 -13.77 14.99 1.61
C ASP A 18 -12.30 14.57 1.88
N LEU A 19 -12.02 13.26 2.02
CA LEU A 19 -10.65 12.75 2.20
C LEU A 19 -9.89 12.73 0.87
N GLN A 20 -8.74 13.39 0.83
CA GLN A 20 -7.80 13.30 -0.28
C GLN A 20 -6.44 12.81 0.20
N ALA A 21 -5.92 11.77 -0.45
CA ALA A 21 -4.60 11.22 -0.17
C ALA A 21 -3.88 10.84 -1.46
N SER A 22 -2.62 11.23 -1.58
CA SER A 22 -1.75 10.80 -2.67
C SER A 22 -1.22 9.38 -2.44
N PRO A 23 -0.83 8.64 -3.51
CA PRO A 23 -0.18 7.35 -3.37
C PRO A 23 1.06 7.38 -2.48
N LEU A 24 1.84 8.48 -2.52
CA LEU A 24 3.01 8.66 -1.67
C LEU A 24 2.63 8.78 -0.19
N GLN A 25 1.57 9.52 0.15
CA GLN A 25 1.07 9.60 1.53
C GLN A 25 0.58 8.24 2.03
N MET A 26 -0.09 7.47 1.19
CA MET A 26 -0.53 6.11 1.53
C MET A 26 0.65 5.15 1.74
N ALA A 27 1.67 5.23 0.90
CA ALA A 27 2.90 4.44 1.08
C ALA A 27 3.61 4.80 2.41
N VAL A 28 3.68 6.07 2.77
CA VAL A 28 4.22 6.53 4.05
C VAL A 28 3.41 6.01 5.24
N ALA A 29 2.08 6.06 5.16
CA ALA A 29 1.19 5.57 6.22
C ALA A 29 1.40 4.07 6.47
N TYR A 30 1.42 3.26 5.41
CA TYR A 30 1.66 1.82 5.52
C TYR A 30 3.08 1.52 6.01
N ALA A 31 4.08 2.25 5.55
CA ALA A 31 5.45 2.10 6.03
C ALA A 31 5.57 2.42 7.53
N ALA A 32 4.87 3.44 8.01
CA ALA A 32 4.82 3.77 9.44
C ALA A 32 4.19 2.65 10.28
N VAL A 33 3.11 2.02 9.81
CA VAL A 33 2.54 0.83 10.48
C VAL A 33 3.55 -0.32 10.46
N ALA A 34 4.14 -0.60 9.30
CA ALA A 34 5.07 -1.69 9.09
C ALA A 34 6.33 -1.58 9.97
N ASN A 35 6.85 -0.38 10.20
CA ASN A 35 8.11 -0.16 10.93
C ASN A 35 7.93 0.24 12.42
N GLY A 36 6.75 0.02 13.00
CA GLY A 36 6.53 0.24 14.43
C GLY A 36 6.25 1.69 14.82
N GLY A 37 5.65 2.45 13.91
CA GLY A 37 5.20 3.82 14.12
C GLY A 37 6.21 4.90 13.73
N ARG A 38 7.34 4.55 13.11
CA ARG A 38 8.34 5.54 12.66
C ARG A 38 7.93 6.09 11.30
N VAL A 39 7.50 7.35 11.23
CA VAL A 39 7.02 7.92 9.97
C VAL A 39 8.21 8.24 9.07
N PRO A 40 8.39 7.53 7.93
CA PRO A 40 9.50 7.81 7.05
C PRO A 40 9.31 9.17 6.36
N ARG A 41 10.42 9.86 6.11
CA ARG A 41 10.46 11.01 5.20
C ARG A 41 10.88 10.51 3.81
N PRO A 42 9.98 10.45 2.81
CA PRO A 42 10.33 9.97 1.47
C PRO A 42 11.38 10.86 0.83
N HIS A 43 12.30 10.23 0.09
CA HIS A 43 13.17 10.93 -0.83
C HIS A 43 13.82 9.98 -1.83
N ILE A 44 14.28 10.57 -2.93
CA ILE A 44 14.88 9.90 -4.08
C ILE A 44 16.42 9.93 -4.00
N GLY A 45 17.02 11.06 -3.63
CA GLY A 45 18.49 11.20 -3.61
C GLY A 45 19.14 10.29 -2.56
N LEU A 46 20.21 9.58 -2.91
CA LEU A 46 20.95 8.72 -1.98
C LEU A 46 22.21 9.42 -1.46
N GLU A 47 22.96 9.99 -2.39
CA GLU A 47 24.19 10.70 -2.15
C GLU A 47 24.43 11.76 -3.22
N VAL A 48 25.35 12.66 -2.92
CA VAL A 48 25.84 13.71 -3.82
C VAL A 48 27.29 13.38 -4.15
N GLU A 49 27.62 13.35 -5.43
CA GLU A 49 28.95 13.10 -5.95
C GLU A 49 29.47 14.31 -6.72
N ASP A 50 30.80 14.48 -6.79
CA ASP A 50 31.40 15.44 -7.72
C ASP A 50 31.42 14.90 -9.16
N GLY A 51 31.85 15.74 -10.12
CA GLY A 51 31.94 15.36 -11.53
C GLY A 51 32.93 14.22 -11.84
N ARG A 52 33.66 13.70 -10.83
CA ARG A 52 34.56 12.56 -10.93
C ARG A 52 34.03 11.31 -10.21
N GLY A 53 32.78 11.34 -9.72
CA GLY A 53 32.15 10.24 -8.99
C GLY A 53 32.66 10.07 -7.56
N ARG A 54 33.33 11.09 -6.99
CA ARG A 54 33.73 11.04 -5.59
C ARG A 54 32.57 11.48 -4.71
N LEU A 55 32.24 10.65 -3.72
CA LEU A 55 31.23 10.93 -2.71
C LEU A 55 31.55 12.24 -1.96
N LEU A 56 30.64 13.22 -2.05
CA LEU A 56 30.69 14.48 -1.32
C LEU A 56 29.83 14.44 -0.06
N GLN A 57 28.64 13.86 -0.16
CA GLN A 57 27.69 13.82 0.94
C GLN A 57 26.72 12.65 0.80
N ARG A 58 26.53 11.88 1.87
CA ARG A 58 25.41 10.94 1.99
C ARG A 58 24.17 11.66 2.52
N ILE A 59 23.01 11.40 1.93
CA ILE A 59 21.75 11.98 2.37
C ILE A 59 21.17 11.08 3.47
N GLU A 60 21.43 11.44 4.73
CA GLU A 60 20.95 10.70 5.90
C GLU A 60 19.47 10.97 6.21
N ARG A 61 18.83 9.99 6.86
CA ARG A 61 17.40 9.95 7.13
C ARG A 61 17.12 9.59 8.58
N ASP A 62 16.79 10.58 9.40
CA ASP A 62 16.03 10.29 10.61
C ASP A 62 14.52 10.30 10.31
N PRO A 63 13.75 9.34 10.84
CA PRO A 63 12.30 9.45 10.81
C PRO A 63 11.92 10.71 11.58
N ALA A 64 11.40 11.71 10.87
CA ALA A 64 11.13 13.03 11.44
C ALA A 64 10.07 12.98 12.55
N ARG A 65 9.25 11.92 12.57
CA ARG A 65 8.12 11.77 13.50
C ARG A 65 7.92 10.31 13.89
N ARG A 66 7.40 10.10 15.09
CA ARG A 66 6.89 8.80 15.55
C ARG A 66 5.43 8.96 15.97
N ILE A 67 4.59 8.02 15.56
CA ILE A 67 3.22 7.90 16.07
C ILE A 67 3.20 6.96 17.28
N ASP A 68 2.34 7.23 18.24
CA ASP A 68 2.03 6.27 19.28
C ASP A 68 1.19 5.14 18.68
N LEU A 69 1.81 3.97 18.56
CA LEU A 69 1.21 2.79 17.98
C LEU A 69 1.51 1.59 18.89
N PRO A 70 0.64 1.32 19.87
CA PRO A 70 0.79 0.18 20.76
C PRO A 70 0.97 -1.14 20.00
N ALA A 71 1.81 -2.03 20.51
CA ALA A 71 2.16 -3.29 19.83
C ALA A 71 0.92 -4.16 19.54
N GLY A 72 -0.07 -4.16 20.43
CA GLY A 72 -1.35 -4.87 20.23
C GLY A 72 -2.13 -4.34 19.04
N HIS A 73 -2.27 -3.01 18.92
CA HIS A 73 -2.96 -2.38 17.78
C HIS A 73 -2.23 -2.64 16.47
N ARG A 74 -0.90 -2.50 16.47
CA ARG A 74 -0.08 -2.83 15.29
C ARG A 74 -0.26 -4.29 14.87
N GLY A 75 -0.23 -5.22 15.83
CA GLY A 75 -0.43 -6.64 15.58
C GLY A 75 -1.78 -6.92 14.95
N ALA A 76 -2.85 -6.31 15.47
CA ALA A 76 -4.19 -6.45 14.93
C ALA A 76 -4.30 -5.91 13.49
N ILE A 77 -3.72 -4.72 13.21
CA ILE A 77 -3.71 -4.13 11.87
C ILE A 77 -2.98 -5.05 10.88
N LEU A 78 -1.77 -5.51 11.22
CA LEU A 78 -1.00 -6.39 10.34
C LEU A 78 -1.70 -7.75 10.15
N ALA A 79 -2.32 -8.32 11.19
CA ALA A 79 -3.11 -9.53 11.04
C ALA A 79 -4.28 -9.34 10.06
N GLY A 80 -5.03 -8.24 10.20
CA GLY A 80 -6.12 -7.90 9.28
C GLY A 80 -5.66 -7.72 7.83
N LEU A 81 -4.57 -6.98 7.61
CA LEU A 81 -3.96 -6.81 6.28
C LEU A 81 -3.49 -8.13 5.67
N ARG A 82 -2.98 -9.05 6.48
CA ARG A 82 -2.56 -10.38 6.01
C ARG A 82 -3.76 -11.22 5.58
N LEU A 83 -4.84 -11.21 6.37
CA LEU A 83 -6.07 -11.94 6.07
C LEU A 83 -6.76 -11.37 4.82
N ALA A 84 -6.87 -10.05 4.72
CA ALA A 84 -7.47 -9.38 3.56
C ALA A 84 -6.73 -9.69 2.25
N ALA A 85 -5.41 -9.86 2.32
CA ALA A 85 -4.58 -10.16 1.17
C ALA A 85 -4.57 -11.65 0.78
N GLY A 86 -4.29 -12.54 1.73
CA GLY A 86 -3.88 -13.92 1.44
C GLY A 86 -4.73 -15.03 2.04
N ALA A 87 -5.80 -14.72 2.80
CA ALA A 87 -6.69 -15.74 3.35
C ALA A 87 -7.96 -15.91 2.50
N PRO A 88 -8.55 -17.12 2.44
CA PRO A 88 -9.86 -17.33 1.83
C PRO A 88 -10.89 -16.33 2.38
N GLY A 89 -11.63 -15.66 1.49
CA GLY A 89 -12.57 -14.58 1.84
C GLY A 89 -11.95 -13.18 1.91
N GLY A 90 -10.62 -13.06 1.81
CA GLY A 90 -9.94 -11.77 1.64
C GLY A 90 -10.22 -11.15 0.27
N THR A 91 -10.36 -9.83 0.22
CA THR A 91 -10.76 -9.08 -0.99
C THR A 91 -9.77 -9.19 -2.15
N SER A 92 -8.50 -9.47 -1.87
CA SER A 92 -7.47 -9.69 -2.90
C SER A 92 -6.93 -11.12 -2.90
N TYR A 93 -7.65 -12.05 -2.27
CA TYR A 93 -7.26 -13.45 -2.17
C TYR A 93 -7.01 -14.07 -3.55
N ASP A 94 -7.89 -13.84 -4.53
CA ASP A 94 -7.74 -14.42 -5.87
C ASP A 94 -6.44 -13.95 -6.55
N VAL A 95 -5.98 -12.73 -6.23
CA VAL A 95 -4.73 -12.16 -6.71
C VAL A 95 -3.52 -12.72 -5.97
N PHE A 96 -3.62 -13.19 -4.73
CA PHE A 96 -2.45 -13.61 -3.92
C PHE A 96 -2.49 -15.03 -3.38
N LYS A 97 -3.51 -15.85 -3.73
CA LYS A 97 -3.64 -17.24 -3.27
C LYS A 97 -2.44 -18.13 -3.58
N ASP A 98 -1.79 -17.87 -4.72
CA ASP A 98 -0.59 -18.58 -5.19
C ASP A 98 0.71 -17.79 -4.91
N TRP A 99 0.66 -16.76 -4.07
CA TRP A 99 1.83 -16.00 -3.67
C TRP A 99 2.74 -16.85 -2.77
N PRO A 100 4.08 -16.76 -2.89
CA PRO A 100 4.98 -17.59 -2.10
C PRO A 100 4.79 -17.39 -0.59
N ARG A 101 4.65 -18.51 0.14
CA ARG A 101 4.37 -18.49 1.59
C ARG A 101 5.53 -17.95 2.43
N ASP A 102 6.76 -18.02 1.91
CA ASP A 102 7.96 -17.45 2.51
C ASP A 102 8.03 -15.92 2.41
N LEU A 103 7.16 -15.30 1.61
CA LEU A 103 7.06 -13.85 1.44
C LEU A 103 5.67 -13.37 1.89
N PRO A 104 5.43 -13.22 3.21
CA PRO A 104 4.12 -12.85 3.70
C PRO A 104 3.69 -11.46 3.21
N ILE A 105 2.49 -11.38 2.63
CA ILE A 105 1.92 -10.13 2.12
C ILE A 105 0.90 -9.54 3.10
N TYR A 106 0.96 -8.22 3.26
CA TYR A 106 0.06 -7.42 4.07
C TYR A 106 -0.55 -6.35 3.17
N GLY A 107 -1.79 -6.54 2.71
CA GLY A 107 -2.35 -5.71 1.66
C GLY A 107 -3.82 -5.37 1.85
N LYS A 108 -4.25 -4.29 1.20
CA LYS A 108 -5.64 -3.87 1.25
C LYS A 108 -6.06 -3.21 -0.07
N THR A 109 -7.24 -3.60 -0.53
CA THR A 109 -7.97 -2.97 -1.63
C THR A 109 -8.62 -1.67 -1.19
N GLY A 110 -8.65 -0.70 -2.09
CA GLY A 110 -9.54 0.45 -2.03
C GLY A 110 -10.24 0.63 -3.38
N THR A 111 -11.38 1.30 -3.34
CA THR A 111 -12.14 1.73 -4.51
C THR A 111 -12.56 3.16 -4.22
N ALA A 112 -12.11 4.12 -5.02
CA ALA A 112 -12.54 5.50 -4.87
C ALA A 112 -13.61 5.80 -5.92
N GLU A 113 -14.82 6.09 -5.44
CA GLU A 113 -15.98 6.32 -6.28
C GLU A 113 -15.86 7.68 -6.99
N ARG A 114 -16.22 7.72 -8.28
CA ARG A 114 -16.16 8.95 -9.08
C ARG A 114 -17.52 9.25 -9.69
N SER A 115 -18.20 10.25 -9.14
CA SER A 115 -19.55 10.64 -9.54
C SER A 115 -19.72 11.13 -10.99
N SER A 116 -18.62 11.33 -11.74
CA SER A 116 -18.63 11.87 -13.10
C SER A 116 -17.91 10.99 -14.13
N ARG A 117 -17.58 9.74 -13.80
CA ARG A 117 -16.90 8.79 -14.70
C ARG A 117 -17.61 7.42 -14.65
N PRO A 118 -17.53 6.62 -15.71
CA PRO A 118 -18.22 5.34 -15.76
C PRO A 118 -17.64 4.31 -14.78
N ASP A 119 -16.32 4.37 -14.53
CA ASP A 119 -15.63 3.39 -13.69
C ASP A 119 -14.98 4.05 -12.46
N ASP A 120 -14.83 3.27 -11.40
CA ASP A 120 -14.16 3.69 -10.18
C ASP A 120 -12.63 3.70 -10.34
N GLN A 121 -11.97 4.37 -9.41
CA GLN A 121 -10.51 4.34 -9.31
C GLN A 121 -10.07 3.18 -8.42
N SER A 122 -9.31 2.25 -9.01
CA SER A 122 -8.81 1.04 -8.36
C SER A 122 -7.59 1.39 -7.51
N TRP A 123 -7.62 1.07 -6.22
CA TRP A 123 -6.51 1.28 -5.29
C TRP A 123 -6.02 -0.04 -4.68
N TYR A 124 -4.71 -0.15 -4.51
CA TYR A 124 -4.13 -1.21 -3.70
C TYR A 124 -2.84 -0.74 -3.04
N VAL A 125 -2.70 -1.06 -1.76
CA VAL A 125 -1.44 -0.87 -1.02
C VAL A 125 -1.03 -2.18 -0.40
N ALA A 126 0.24 -2.54 -0.52
CA ALA A 126 0.80 -3.72 0.10
C ALA A 126 2.17 -3.46 0.72
N TYR A 127 2.42 -4.15 1.83
CA TYR A 127 3.71 -4.29 2.47
C TYR A 127 4.15 -5.76 2.40
N VAL A 128 5.42 -5.98 2.07
CA VAL A 128 6.08 -7.29 2.18
C VAL A 128 7.37 -7.09 2.97
N PRO A 129 7.61 -7.86 4.06
CA PRO A 129 8.85 -7.83 4.82
C PRO A 129 10.07 -8.24 4.00
N ALA A 130 11.26 -8.13 4.60
CA ALA A 130 12.48 -8.65 4.00
C ALA A 130 12.38 -10.16 3.77
N GLY A 131 12.92 -10.62 2.64
CA GLY A 131 12.89 -12.03 2.25
C GLY A 131 13.69 -12.27 0.97
N ARG A 132 14.20 -13.49 0.78
CA ARG A 132 15.01 -13.87 -0.39
C ARG A 132 16.19 -12.92 -0.69
N GLY A 133 16.84 -12.40 0.36
CA GLY A 133 17.95 -11.46 0.23
C GLY A 133 17.55 -10.04 -0.22
N LYS A 134 16.26 -9.71 -0.22
CA LYS A 134 15.74 -8.41 -0.63
C LYS A 134 15.20 -7.63 0.56
N ALA A 135 15.36 -6.31 0.51
CA ALA A 135 14.85 -5.37 1.51
C ALA A 135 13.30 -5.39 1.57
N PRO A 136 12.68 -5.02 2.71
CA PRO A 136 11.23 -4.86 2.79
C PRO A 136 10.77 -3.74 1.84
N ILE A 137 9.54 -3.85 1.34
CA ILE A 137 8.96 -2.87 0.41
C ILE A 137 7.49 -2.59 0.72
N VAL A 138 7.09 -1.33 0.56
CA VAL A 138 5.70 -0.90 0.49
C VAL A 138 5.43 -0.40 -0.92
N VAL A 139 4.36 -0.88 -1.53
CA VAL A 139 3.92 -0.45 -2.86
C VAL A 139 2.50 0.06 -2.75
N ALA A 140 2.26 1.29 -3.20
CA ALA A 140 0.93 1.87 -3.36
C ALA A 140 0.70 2.09 -4.86
N ALA A 141 -0.38 1.53 -5.40
CA ALA A 141 -0.77 1.69 -6.78
C ALA A 141 -2.21 2.16 -6.88
N THR A 142 -2.46 2.99 -7.88
CA THR A 142 -3.79 3.39 -8.31
C THR A 142 -3.90 3.21 -9.81
N VAL A 143 -5.07 2.77 -10.29
CA VAL A 143 -5.40 2.69 -11.72
C VAL A 143 -6.72 3.43 -11.92
N GLU A 144 -6.67 4.53 -12.68
CA GLU A 144 -7.86 5.29 -13.06
C GLU A 144 -8.70 4.47 -14.04
N ASP A 145 -10.03 4.57 -13.92
CA ASP A 145 -10.99 3.76 -14.69
C ASP A 145 -10.67 2.25 -14.59
N GLY A 146 -10.19 1.83 -13.42
CA GLY A 146 -9.65 0.49 -13.17
C GLY A 146 -10.60 -0.44 -12.42
N GLY A 147 -11.83 0.03 -12.13
CA GLY A 147 -12.81 -0.71 -11.33
C GLY A 147 -12.35 -0.92 -9.89
N PHE A 148 -12.62 -2.11 -9.35
CA PHE A 148 -12.30 -2.42 -7.96
C PHE A 148 -10.79 -2.63 -7.74
N GLY A 149 -10.31 -2.42 -6.51
CA GLY A 149 -8.90 -2.59 -6.13
C GLY A 149 -8.28 -3.95 -6.54
N ALA A 150 -9.06 -5.03 -6.54
CA ALA A 150 -8.61 -6.38 -6.89
C ALA A 150 -8.48 -6.63 -8.41
N GLU A 151 -9.13 -5.81 -9.23
CA GLU A 151 -9.25 -6.04 -10.69
C GLU A 151 -8.05 -5.49 -11.46
N ALA A 152 -7.49 -4.37 -11.00
CA ALA A 152 -6.39 -3.67 -11.67
C ALA A 152 -5.20 -3.37 -10.76
N ALA A 153 -5.41 -2.63 -9.65
CA ALA A 153 -4.30 -2.17 -8.80
C ALA A 153 -3.56 -3.32 -8.08
N ALA A 154 -4.27 -4.30 -7.54
CA ALA A 154 -3.66 -5.46 -6.90
C ALA A 154 -2.79 -6.30 -7.87
N PRO A 155 -3.23 -6.62 -9.11
CA PRO A 155 -2.37 -7.24 -10.12
C PRO A 155 -1.10 -6.44 -10.43
N VAL A 156 -1.20 -5.11 -10.56
CA VAL A 156 -0.04 -4.22 -10.77
C VAL A 156 0.96 -4.35 -9.61
N VAL A 157 0.46 -4.28 -8.38
CA VAL A 157 1.31 -4.46 -7.18
C VAL A 157 1.95 -5.84 -7.16
N ARG A 158 1.22 -6.90 -7.50
CA ARG A 158 1.78 -8.26 -7.59
C ARG A 158 2.96 -8.31 -8.55
N LEU A 159 2.87 -7.67 -9.72
CA LEU A 159 3.97 -7.65 -10.70
C LEU A 159 5.22 -6.92 -10.17
N ILE A 160 5.03 -5.78 -9.51
CA ILE A 160 6.13 -5.02 -8.89
C ILE A 160 6.81 -5.86 -7.80
N LEU A 161 6.02 -6.49 -6.93
CA LEU A 161 6.54 -7.38 -5.89
C LEU A 161 7.25 -8.60 -6.49
N SER A 162 6.69 -9.18 -7.56
CA SER A 162 7.30 -10.32 -8.26
C SER A 162 8.69 -9.96 -8.79
N GLU A 163 8.83 -8.79 -9.41
CA GLU A 163 10.14 -8.30 -9.85
C GLU A 163 11.10 -8.11 -8.67
N HIS A 164 10.67 -7.40 -7.63
CA HIS A 164 11.54 -7.09 -6.49
C HIS A 164 12.08 -8.34 -5.79
N PHE A 165 11.23 -9.36 -5.60
CA PHE A 165 11.57 -10.59 -4.88
C PHE A 165 11.99 -11.78 -5.77
N GLY A 166 12.04 -11.60 -7.09
CA GLY A 166 12.36 -12.68 -8.04
C GLY A 166 11.33 -13.81 -8.01
N VAL A 167 10.05 -13.48 -7.91
CA VAL A 167 8.92 -14.40 -8.06
C VAL A 167 8.46 -14.36 -9.52
N GLU A 168 8.01 -15.49 -10.06
CA GLU A 168 7.44 -15.54 -11.41
C GLU A 168 6.34 -14.47 -11.59
N LYS A 169 6.44 -13.69 -12.67
CA LYS A 169 5.47 -12.64 -12.99
C LYS A 169 4.23 -13.26 -13.63
N LYS A 170 3.08 -13.09 -12.99
CA LYS A 170 1.77 -13.50 -13.52
C LYS A 170 0.79 -12.36 -13.38
N VAL A 171 0.09 -12.03 -14.47
CA VAL A 171 -1.06 -11.13 -14.41
C VAL A 171 -2.25 -11.95 -13.96
N ILE A 172 -2.71 -11.72 -12.73
CA ILE A 172 -3.86 -12.42 -12.15
C ILE A 172 -4.85 -11.36 -11.74
N LYS A 173 -5.93 -11.22 -12.52
CA LYS A 173 -7.07 -10.36 -12.18
C LYS A 173 -7.86 -11.04 -11.06
N GLY A 174 -8.18 -10.29 -10.02
CA GLY A 174 -9.15 -10.71 -9.01
C GLY A 174 -10.56 -10.39 -9.47
N GLU A 175 -11.54 -11.10 -8.91
CA GLU A 175 -12.95 -10.77 -9.04
C GLU A 175 -13.40 -9.98 -7.82
N SER A 176 -14.11 -8.87 -8.03
CA SER A 176 -14.81 -8.19 -6.95
C SER A 176 -16.13 -8.90 -6.66
N ARG A 177 -16.36 -9.32 -5.41
CA ARG A 177 -17.62 -9.99 -4.99
C ARG A 177 -18.62 -9.04 -4.33
N THR A 178 -18.38 -7.74 -4.38
CA THR A 178 -19.36 -6.73 -3.95
C THR A 178 -20.39 -6.55 -5.05
N ASN A 179 -21.48 -7.33 -4.94
CA ASN A 179 -22.76 -7.05 -5.59
C ASN A 179 -23.62 -6.18 -4.67
#